data_AF-A0A0G1SM55-F1
#
_entry.id   AF-A0A0G1SM55-F1
#
_cell.length_a   1.000
_cell.length_b   1.000
_cell.length_c   1.000
_cell.angle_alpha   90.00
_cell.angle_beta   90.00
_cell.angle_gamma   90.00
#
_symmetry.space_group_name_H-M   'P 1'
#
loop_
_entity.id
_entity.type
_entity.pdbx_description
1 polymer ?
#
loop_
_entity_poly.entity_id
_entity_poly.type
_entity_poly.pdbx_seq_one_letter_code
_entity_poly.pdbx_strand_id
1 'polypeptide(L)'
;MKIFAIVLFTLLSLGIGCTQVTQYELPSNVDSISGVVRAGRFGGTEKACTFDTEAMIGDRIKCNVGSVNLAIVNNENAYTWLDGYQCDAVEYFIKEVDGQSVSYETTNCTSEVLVGETYTFRGVLETRINQWYQGQQQDEVWLLNAIVR
;
A
#
# COMPACT_ATOMS: atom_id res chain seq x y z
N MET A 1 -10.82 62.04 -43.32
CA MET A 1 -11.45 60.73 -42.99
C MET A 1 -10.54 59.63 -43.53
N LYS A 2 -10.28 58.56 -42.73
CA LYS A 2 -9.17 57.56 -42.85
C LYS A 2 -7.97 58.02 -41.99
N ILE A 3 -7.46 57.33 -40.97
CA ILE A 3 -7.51 55.92 -40.54
C ILE A 3 -7.51 55.91 -38.99
N PHE A 4 -8.59 55.42 -38.37
CA PHE A 4 -8.68 55.05 -36.96
C PHE A 4 -8.75 53.52 -36.93
N ALA A 5 -7.62 52.82 -36.94
CA ALA A 5 -7.60 51.34 -36.85
C ALA A 5 -6.18 50.78 -36.60
N ILE A 6 -5.42 51.33 -35.66
CA ILE A 6 -4.11 50.74 -35.27
C ILE A 6 -4.03 50.65 -33.75
N VAL A 7 -4.99 49.96 -33.11
CA VAL A 7 -4.92 49.67 -31.65
C VAL A 7 -5.42 48.27 -31.29
N LEU A 8 -5.91 47.43 -32.22
CA LEU A 8 -6.64 46.21 -31.81
C LEU A 8 -6.23 44.92 -32.53
N PHE A 9 -4.97 44.75 -32.92
CA PHE A 9 -4.52 43.50 -33.56
C PHE A 9 -3.12 43.01 -33.13
N THR A 10 -2.66 43.41 -31.95
CA THR A 10 -1.35 42.98 -31.40
C THR A 10 -1.44 42.42 -29.98
N LEU A 11 -2.64 42.05 -29.53
CA LEU A 11 -2.89 41.46 -28.20
C LEU A 11 -3.54 40.06 -28.28
N LEU A 12 -3.42 39.37 -29.42
CA LEU A 12 -3.98 38.03 -29.65
C LEU A 12 -2.92 36.93 -29.84
N SER A 13 -1.66 37.22 -29.54
CA SER A 13 -0.56 36.25 -29.57
C SER A 13 0.07 36.02 -28.21
N LEU A 14 -0.73 36.04 -27.14
CA LEU A 14 -0.39 35.29 -25.93
C LEU A 14 -0.63 33.83 -26.27
N GLY A 15 0.48 33.16 -26.59
CA GLY A 15 0.53 31.78 -27.00
C GLY A 15 -0.41 30.94 -26.15
N ILE A 16 -1.29 30.22 -26.84
CA ILE A 16 -1.84 28.98 -26.36
C ILE A 16 -0.62 28.07 -26.20
N GLY A 17 0.05 28.19 -25.07
CA GLY A 17 0.96 27.17 -24.60
C GLY A 17 0.06 25.97 -24.39
N CYS A 18 -0.06 25.14 -25.43
CA CYS A 18 -0.34 23.74 -25.23
C CYS A 18 0.78 23.27 -24.29
N THR A 19 0.53 23.35 -22.98
CA THR A 19 1.12 22.40 -22.06
C THR A 19 0.69 21.07 -22.67
N GLN A 20 1.61 20.40 -23.35
CA GLN A 20 1.44 18.98 -23.56
C GLN A 20 1.09 18.46 -22.19
N VAL A 21 -0.16 18.03 -22.02
CA VAL A 21 -0.48 17.10 -20.96
C VAL A 21 0.51 15.99 -21.24
N THR A 22 1.58 15.93 -20.46
CA THR A 22 2.36 14.72 -20.32
C THR A 22 1.31 13.73 -19.84
N GLN A 23 0.67 13.05 -20.79
CA GLN A 23 0.05 11.78 -20.50
C GLN A 23 1.20 11.01 -19.90
N TYR A 24 1.09 10.77 -18.59
CA TYR A 24 1.98 9.86 -17.91
C TYR A 24 1.79 8.55 -18.68
N GLU A 25 2.68 8.29 -19.63
CA GLU A 25 2.69 7.03 -20.36
C GLU A 25 2.97 5.99 -19.29
N LEU A 26 1.89 5.39 -18.81
CA LEU A 26 1.95 4.22 -17.96
C LEU A 26 2.85 3.23 -18.70
N PRO A 27 3.91 2.71 -18.05
CA PRO A 27 4.75 1.68 -18.65
C PRO A 27 3.86 0.60 -19.29
N SER A 28 4.29 0.00 -20.40
CA SER A 28 3.53 -1.05 -21.11
C SER A 28 3.17 -2.28 -20.25
N ASN A 29 3.63 -2.31 -19.00
CA ASN A 29 3.55 -3.40 -18.05
C ASN A 29 2.77 -2.96 -16.79
N VAL A 30 1.70 -2.17 -16.97
CA VAL A 30 0.85 -1.77 -15.85
C VAL A 30 -0.20 -2.84 -15.59
N ASP A 31 0.03 -3.58 -14.52
CA ASP A 31 -0.87 -4.59 -13.99
C ASP A 31 -1.95 -3.92 -13.13
N SER A 32 -3.08 -4.61 -13.00
CA SER A 32 -4.17 -4.23 -12.12
C SER A 32 -4.45 -5.39 -11.18
N ILE A 33 -4.45 -5.12 -9.88
CA ILE A 33 -4.80 -6.09 -8.85
C ILE A 33 -6.00 -5.59 -8.05
N SER A 34 -6.89 -6.50 -7.67
CA SER A 34 -8.07 -6.19 -6.87
C SER A 34 -8.22 -7.24 -5.77
N GLY A 35 -8.60 -6.79 -4.59
CA GLY A 35 -8.78 -7.68 -3.45
C GLY A 35 -8.87 -6.93 -2.14
N VAL A 36 -8.86 -7.68 -1.05
CA VAL A 36 -8.97 -7.14 0.31
C VAL A 36 -7.61 -6.66 0.78
N VAL A 37 -7.55 -5.45 1.33
CA VAL A 37 -6.34 -4.91 1.92
C VAL A 37 -6.05 -5.62 3.24
N ARG A 38 -4.82 -6.13 3.38
CA ARG A 38 -4.31 -6.75 4.60
C ARG A 38 -3.06 -6.03 5.08
N ALA A 39 -2.93 -5.93 6.40
CA ALA A 39 -1.69 -5.49 7.06
C ALA A 39 -0.77 -6.68 7.30
N GLY A 40 0.53 -6.49 7.10
CA GLY A 40 1.55 -7.49 7.35
C GLY A 40 2.96 -6.91 7.25
N ARG A 41 3.97 -7.77 7.23
CA ARG A 41 5.40 -7.40 7.29
C ARG A 41 5.65 -6.29 8.31
N PHE A 42 5.54 -6.66 9.59
CA PHE A 42 5.89 -5.76 10.67
C PHE A 42 7.33 -5.24 10.49
N GLY A 43 7.50 -3.95 10.69
CA GLY A 43 8.78 -3.25 10.66
C GLY A 43 8.92 -2.40 11.91
N GLY A 44 10.05 -2.53 12.59
CA GLY A 44 10.33 -1.82 13.84
C GLY A 44 11.17 -2.66 14.80
N THR A 45 11.22 -2.24 16.06
CA THR A 45 11.84 -3.04 17.12
C THR A 45 10.88 -4.12 17.58
N GLU A 46 11.26 -5.37 17.34
CA GLU A 46 10.52 -6.54 17.82
C GLU A 46 11.07 -6.98 19.19
N LYS A 47 10.16 -7.21 20.14
CA LYS A 47 10.43 -7.96 21.36
C LYS A 47 9.73 -9.32 21.28
N ALA A 48 10.32 -10.32 21.90
CA ALA A 48 9.66 -11.60 22.09
C ALA A 48 8.49 -11.41 23.07
N CYS A 49 7.29 -11.80 22.65
CA CYS A 49 6.09 -11.83 23.49
C CYS A 49 5.63 -13.26 23.67
N THR A 50 5.37 -13.64 24.90
CA THR A 50 4.88 -14.96 25.27
C THR A 50 3.65 -14.80 26.13
N PHE A 51 2.70 -15.71 25.96
CA PHE A 51 1.54 -15.80 26.83
C PHE A 51 1.94 -16.31 28.21
N ASP A 52 1.29 -15.77 29.24
CA ASP A 52 1.34 -16.35 30.56
C ASP A 52 0.72 -17.76 30.54
N THR A 53 1.14 -18.61 31.49
CA THR A 53 0.65 -20.00 31.57
C THR A 53 -0.86 -20.10 31.82
N GLU A 54 -1.46 -19.05 32.38
CA GLU A 54 -2.89 -18.94 32.69
C GLU A 54 -3.72 -18.40 31.51
N ALA A 55 -3.08 -17.92 30.44
CA ALA A 55 -3.80 -17.35 29.31
C ALA A 55 -4.70 -18.40 28.63
N MET A 56 -5.89 -17.99 28.24
CA MET A 56 -6.89 -18.81 27.56
C MET A 56 -6.77 -18.69 26.04
N ILE A 57 -7.30 -19.67 25.30
CA ILE A 57 -7.43 -19.57 23.84
C ILE A 57 -8.30 -18.36 23.51
N GLY A 58 -7.85 -17.54 22.55
CA GLY A 58 -8.47 -16.27 22.17
C GLY A 58 -7.94 -15.06 22.95
N ASP A 59 -7.15 -15.26 24.01
CA ASP A 59 -6.53 -14.15 24.71
C ASP A 59 -5.60 -13.39 23.75
N ARG A 60 -5.67 -12.06 23.85
CA ARG A 60 -4.98 -11.15 22.95
C ARG A 60 -4.03 -10.25 23.74
N ILE A 61 -2.73 -10.32 23.44
CA ILE A 61 -1.70 -9.52 24.10
C ILE A 61 -1.07 -8.53 23.13
N LYS A 62 -0.89 -7.28 23.58
CA LYS A 62 -0.15 -6.27 22.83
C LYS A 62 1.33 -6.64 22.84
N CYS A 63 1.88 -6.90 21.66
CA CYS A 63 3.27 -7.28 21.49
C CYS A 63 4.13 -6.09 21.07
N ASN A 64 4.19 -5.78 19.78
CA ASN A 64 5.09 -4.77 19.23
C ASN A 64 4.35 -3.50 18.80
N VAL A 65 5.07 -2.39 18.71
CA VAL A 65 4.59 -1.12 18.16
C VAL A 65 5.58 -0.66 17.11
N GLY A 66 5.10 -0.38 15.91
CA GLY A 66 5.95 -0.07 14.76
C GLY A 66 5.09 0.26 13.56
N SER A 67 5.50 -0.23 12.39
CA SER A 67 4.79 -0.06 11.13
C SER A 67 4.53 -1.41 10.46
N VAL A 68 3.53 -1.47 9.59
CA VAL A 68 3.25 -2.62 8.73
C VAL A 68 3.15 -2.17 7.28
N ASN A 69 3.59 -3.02 6.35
CA ASN A 69 3.24 -2.87 4.95
C ASN A 69 1.80 -3.31 4.71
N LEU A 70 1.18 -2.73 3.69
CA LEU A 70 -0.10 -3.19 3.18
C LEU A 70 0.09 -4.15 2.00
N ALA A 71 -0.84 -5.09 1.87
CA ALA A 71 -0.96 -6.01 0.74
C ALA A 71 -2.40 -6.06 0.24
N ILE A 72 -2.56 -6.44 -1.02
CA ILE A 72 -3.83 -6.92 -1.57
C ILE A 72 -3.84 -8.44 -1.53
N VAL A 73 -4.91 -9.00 -0.99
CA VAL A 73 -5.18 -10.44 -0.99
C VAL A 73 -6.34 -10.72 -1.93
N ASN A 74 -6.07 -11.49 -2.98
CA ASN A 74 -7.08 -11.86 -3.96
C ASN A 74 -7.98 -13.01 -3.44
N ASN A 75 -8.92 -13.45 -4.27
CA ASN A 75 -9.84 -14.56 -3.98
C ASN A 75 -9.15 -15.94 -3.84
N GLU A 76 -7.92 -16.07 -4.30
CA GLU A 76 -7.07 -17.26 -4.17
C GLU A 76 -6.16 -17.19 -2.92
N ASN A 77 -6.34 -16.17 -2.08
CA ASN A 77 -5.52 -15.89 -0.92
C ASN A 77 -4.03 -15.62 -1.23
N ALA A 78 -3.74 -15.20 -2.47
CA ALA A 78 -2.41 -14.77 -2.88
C ALA A 78 -2.16 -13.32 -2.47
N TYR A 79 -0.98 -13.06 -1.90
CA TYR A 79 -0.58 -11.75 -1.41
C TYR A 79 0.21 -11.00 -2.48
N THR A 80 -0.15 -9.74 -2.70
CA THR A 80 0.68 -8.77 -3.44
C THR A 80 0.93 -7.56 -2.55
N TRP A 81 2.18 -7.35 -2.15
CA TRP A 81 2.57 -6.24 -1.29
C TRP A 81 2.53 -4.92 -2.06
N LEU A 82 2.09 -3.85 -1.41
CA LEU A 82 1.98 -2.53 -1.99
C LEU A 82 3.21 -1.70 -1.59
N ASP A 83 4.08 -1.39 -2.56
CA ASP A 83 5.28 -0.61 -2.32
C ASP A 83 4.91 0.83 -1.94
N GLY A 84 5.48 1.34 -0.84
CA GLY A 84 5.17 2.66 -0.29
C GLY A 84 3.86 2.77 0.51
N TYR A 85 3.06 1.71 0.60
CA TYR A 85 1.84 1.69 1.41
C TYR A 85 2.10 1.06 2.78
N GLN A 86 2.01 1.88 3.82
CA GLN A 86 2.30 1.50 5.19
C GLN A 86 1.32 2.14 6.16
N CYS A 87 1.17 1.54 7.33
CA CYS A 87 0.47 2.13 8.47
C CYS A 87 1.32 1.99 9.72
N ASP A 88 1.15 2.91 10.66
CA ASP A 88 1.54 2.65 12.03
C ASP A 88 0.71 1.46 12.53
N ALA A 89 1.33 0.58 13.32
CA ALA A 89 0.69 -0.63 13.79
C ALA A 89 1.07 -0.97 15.22
N VAL A 90 0.08 -1.50 15.93
CA VAL A 90 0.27 -2.31 17.13
C VAL A 90 0.06 -3.76 16.75
N GLU A 91 1.09 -4.57 16.91
CA GLU A 91 1.03 -6.01 16.74
C GLU A 91 0.46 -6.65 18.00
N TYR A 92 -0.48 -7.57 17.80
CA TYR A 92 -1.06 -8.37 18.85
C TYR A 92 -0.90 -9.85 18.54
N PHE A 93 -0.46 -10.61 19.53
CA PHE A 93 -0.53 -12.06 19.47
C PHE A 93 -1.85 -12.52 20.04
N ILE A 94 -2.44 -13.52 19.39
CA ILE A 94 -3.68 -14.17 19.83
C ILE A 94 -3.34 -15.64 20.11
N LYS A 95 -3.71 -16.14 21.28
CA LYS A 95 -3.45 -17.52 21.67
C LYS A 95 -4.41 -18.44 20.92
N GLU A 96 -3.88 -19.43 20.24
CA GLU A 96 -4.64 -20.44 19.50
C GLU A 96 -4.49 -21.82 20.16
N VAL A 97 -5.29 -22.80 19.75
CA VAL A 97 -5.18 -24.19 20.25
C VAL A 97 -3.79 -24.76 19.99
N ASP A 98 -3.27 -24.54 18.78
CA ASP A 98 -2.02 -25.14 18.29
C ASP A 98 -0.85 -24.15 18.24
N GLY A 99 -0.95 -23.01 18.96
CA GLY A 99 0.12 -22.02 19.00
C GLY A 99 -0.39 -20.59 19.18
N GLN A 100 0.04 -19.71 18.28
CA GLN A 100 -0.33 -18.30 18.29
C GLN A 100 -0.53 -17.77 16.88
N SER A 101 -1.46 -16.85 16.71
CA SER A 101 -1.65 -16.07 15.49
C SER A 101 -1.28 -14.61 15.72
N VAL A 102 -1.06 -13.87 14.63
CA VAL A 102 -0.69 -12.44 14.66
C VAL A 102 -1.82 -11.62 14.06
N SER A 103 -2.17 -10.51 14.73
CA SER A 103 -3.11 -9.50 14.24
C SER A 103 -2.53 -8.10 14.42
N TYR A 104 -3.00 -7.15 13.63
CA TYR A 104 -2.53 -5.76 13.70
C TYR A 104 -3.71 -4.81 13.89
N GLU A 105 -3.58 -3.89 14.84
CA GLU A 105 -4.37 -2.65 14.85
C GLU A 105 -3.57 -1.58 14.14
N THR A 106 -4.16 -0.95 13.13
CA THR A 106 -3.47 0.01 12.27
C THR A 106 -4.02 1.42 12.44
N THR A 107 -3.13 2.40 12.33
CA THR A 107 -3.42 3.84 12.39
C THR A 107 -2.51 4.59 11.42
N ASN A 108 -2.83 5.85 11.11
CA ASN A 108 -1.96 6.74 10.33
C ASN A 108 -1.40 6.12 9.03
N CYS A 109 -2.27 5.50 8.23
CA CYS A 109 -1.84 4.91 6.96
C CYS A 109 -1.38 5.99 5.97
N THR A 110 -0.42 5.66 5.10
CA THR A 110 0.15 6.58 4.10
C THR A 110 -0.87 7.04 3.04
N SER A 111 -2.10 6.51 3.06
CA SER A 111 -3.21 6.85 2.17
C SER A 111 -4.55 6.63 2.89
N GLU A 112 -5.65 7.00 2.24
CA GLU A 112 -7.03 6.75 2.72
C GLU A 112 -7.46 5.27 2.60
N VAL A 113 -6.52 4.37 2.28
CA VAL A 113 -6.79 2.94 2.12
C VAL A 113 -6.98 2.30 3.49
N LEU A 114 -8.12 1.64 3.67
CA LEU A 114 -8.49 0.99 4.94
C LEU A 114 -8.20 -0.51 4.90
N VAL A 115 -7.59 -1.03 5.97
CA VAL A 115 -7.36 -2.47 6.14
C VAL A 115 -8.71 -3.20 6.31
N GLY A 116 -8.89 -4.30 5.60
CA GLY A 116 -10.12 -5.09 5.60
C GLY A 116 -11.10 -4.74 4.48
N GLU A 117 -10.91 -3.59 3.82
CA GLU A 117 -11.73 -3.16 2.69
C GLU A 117 -11.16 -3.62 1.35
N THR A 118 -12.00 -3.63 0.32
CA THR A 118 -11.61 -4.04 -1.04
C THR A 118 -11.24 -2.84 -1.89
N TYR A 119 -10.09 -2.91 -2.56
CA TYR A 119 -9.61 -1.87 -3.46
C TYR A 119 -9.05 -2.46 -4.75
N THR A 120 -8.90 -1.61 -5.76
CA THR A 120 -8.16 -1.92 -6.98
C THR A 120 -6.95 -1.01 -7.11
N PHE A 121 -5.79 -1.59 -7.31
CA PHE A 121 -4.54 -0.87 -7.54
C PHE A 121 -4.01 -1.12 -8.93
N ARG A 122 -3.30 -0.13 -9.48
CA ARG A 122 -2.49 -0.26 -10.69
C ARG A 122 -1.05 0.06 -10.39
N GLY A 123 -0.14 -0.64 -11.04
CA GLY A 123 1.30 -0.45 -10.86
C GLY A 123 2.09 -1.45 -11.70
N VAL A 124 3.36 -1.67 -11.35
CA VAL A 124 4.22 -2.65 -12.02
C VAL A 124 4.49 -3.80 -11.06
N LEU A 125 4.19 -5.04 -11.45
CA LEU A 125 4.52 -6.19 -10.63
C LEU A 125 6.02 -6.49 -10.67
N GLU A 126 6.59 -6.71 -9.49
CA GLU A 126 7.96 -7.16 -9.27
C GLU A 126 7.94 -8.40 -8.38
N THR A 127 8.64 -9.45 -8.79
CA THR A 127 8.92 -10.59 -7.89
C THR A 127 10.26 -10.37 -7.20
N ARG A 128 10.23 -10.25 -5.87
CA ARG A 128 11.42 -10.21 -5.03
C ARG A 128 11.70 -11.60 -4.50
N ILE A 129 12.86 -12.15 -4.85
CA ILE A 129 13.24 -13.53 -4.48
C ILE A 129 13.83 -13.60 -3.07
N ASN A 130 13.66 -14.74 -2.39
CA ASN A 130 14.28 -15.07 -1.10
C ASN A 130 14.09 -14.02 0.01
N GLN A 131 12.89 -13.45 0.12
CA GLN A 131 12.56 -12.49 1.16
C GLN A 131 12.28 -13.21 2.49
N TRP A 132 12.73 -12.62 3.60
CA TRP A 132 12.40 -13.12 4.94
C TRP A 132 11.06 -12.58 5.40
N TYR A 133 10.13 -13.48 5.72
CA TYR A 133 8.85 -13.13 6.31
C TYR A 133 8.41 -14.21 7.30
N GLN A 134 8.01 -13.81 8.50
CA GLN A 134 7.54 -14.72 9.57
C GLN A 134 8.49 -15.90 9.83
N GLY A 135 9.81 -15.64 9.80
CA GLY A 135 10.84 -16.65 10.06
C GLY A 135 11.06 -17.67 8.93
N GLN A 136 10.55 -17.41 7.72
CA GLN A 136 10.77 -18.26 6.54
C GLN A 136 11.26 -17.43 5.35
N GLN A 137 12.06 -18.05 4.47
CA GLN A 137 12.41 -17.47 3.18
C GLN A 137 11.33 -17.82 2.16
N GLN A 138 10.82 -16.82 1.46
CA GLN A 138 9.81 -16.98 0.42
C GLN A 138 9.98 -15.92 -0.67
N ASP A 139 9.52 -16.23 -1.87
CA ASP A 139 9.40 -15.23 -2.93
C ASP A 139 8.15 -14.39 -2.70
N GLU A 140 8.26 -13.09 -2.95
CA GLU A 140 7.17 -12.14 -2.73
C GLU A 140 6.88 -11.35 -3.99
N VAL A 141 5.60 -11.10 -4.24
CA VAL A 141 5.14 -10.23 -5.32
C VAL A 141 4.84 -8.85 -4.75
N TRP A 142 5.41 -7.82 -5.37
CA TRP A 142 5.27 -6.42 -5.00
C TRP A 142 4.67 -5.63 -6.16
N LEU A 143 3.73 -4.74 -5.87
CA LEU A 143 3.22 -3.77 -6.82
C LEU A 143 3.95 -2.44 -6.61
N LEU A 144 4.86 -2.13 -7.53
CA LEU A 144 5.63 -0.89 -7.53
C LEU A 144 4.79 0.26 -8.09
N ASN A 145 5.04 1.47 -7.57
CA ASN A 145 4.33 2.70 -7.97
C ASN A 145 2.80 2.50 -7.94
N ALA A 146 2.30 1.84 -6.90
CA ALA A 146 0.90 1.50 -6.77
C ALA A 146 0.03 2.77 -6.69
N ILE A 147 -1.04 2.80 -7.46
CA ILE A 147 -2.03 3.88 -7.48
C ILE A 147 -3.41 3.27 -7.26
N VAL A 148 -4.11 3.75 -6.22
CA VAL A 148 -5.48 3.35 -5.90
C VAL A 148 -6.47 3.92 -6.94
N ARG A 149 -7.47 3.13 -7.32
CA ARG A 149 -8.58 3.52 -8.19
C ARG A 149 -9.93 3.48 -7.50
#